data_AF-A0A9N9NT93-F1
#
_entry.id   AF-A0A9N9NT93-F1
#
_cell.length_a   1.000
_cell.length_b   1.000
_cell.length_c   1.000
_cell.angle_alpha   90.00
_cell.angle_beta   90.00
_cell.angle_gamma   90.00
#
_symmetry.space_group_name_H-M   'P 1'
#
loop_
_entity.id
_entity.type
_entity.pdbx_description
1 polymer ?
#
loop_
_entity_poly.entity_id
_entity_poly.type
_entity_poly.pdbx_seq_one_letter_code
_entity_poly.pdbx_strand_id
1 'polypeptide(L)'
;DKSSTIKWCLDDGTGVIWVEAAGSVSQDILHSIGIEVMTESSIRAKLTKEQLGHNIKGKMLWCCISVLGTGKYQFNSVLMDYSDGSRSLAQADCHKMLKELQSKCEHR
;
A
#
# COMPACT_ATOMS: atom_id res chain seq x y z
N ASP A 1 -0.63 16.10 20.47
CA ASP A 1 -0.79 15.72 19.06
C ASP A 1 0.41 14.98 18.50
N LYS A 2 0.30 13.65 18.38
CA LYS A 2 1.14 12.88 17.45
C LYS A 2 0.17 12.09 16.60
N SER A 3 -0.07 12.57 15.38
CA SER A 3 -0.85 11.87 14.37
C SER A 3 -0.40 10.41 14.31
N SER A 4 -1.36 9.50 14.46
CA SER A 4 -1.18 8.07 14.67
C SER A 4 -0.85 7.35 13.36
N THR A 5 0.07 7.89 12.58
CA THR A 5 0.27 7.47 11.20
C THR A 5 0.87 6.06 11.13
N ILE A 6 0.14 5.14 10.51
CA ILE A 6 0.63 3.79 10.23
C ILE A 6 1.71 3.89 9.16
N LYS A 7 2.92 3.40 9.46
CA LYS A 7 4.08 3.44 8.56
C LYS A 7 4.45 2.05 8.07
N TRP A 8 4.52 1.87 6.76
CA TRP A 8 4.83 0.60 6.12
C TRP A 8 6.17 0.70 5.39
N CYS A 9 6.89 -0.41 5.39
CA CYS A 9 8.13 -0.58 4.65
C CYS A 9 7.79 -1.31 3.36
N LEU A 10 7.99 -0.66 2.22
CA LEU A 10 7.84 -1.29 0.91
C LEU A 10 9.22 -1.53 0.31
N ASP A 11 9.41 -2.72 -0.23
CA ASP A 11 10.66 -3.18 -0.86
C ASP A 11 10.30 -3.85 -2.19
N ASP A 12 10.90 -3.37 -3.29
CA ASP A 12 10.71 -3.92 -4.63
C ASP A 12 11.90 -4.77 -5.11
N GLY A 13 12.90 -4.97 -4.25
CA GLY A 13 14.16 -5.66 -4.55
C GLY A 13 15.24 -4.76 -5.16
N THR A 14 14.93 -3.50 -5.49
CA THR A 14 15.89 -2.48 -5.96
C THR A 14 16.13 -1.40 -4.92
N GLY A 15 15.15 -1.16 -4.06
CA GLY A 15 15.24 -0.19 -2.98
C GLY A 15 14.08 -0.32 -2.00
N VAL A 16 14.22 0.41 -0.90
CA VAL A 16 13.25 0.39 0.20
C VAL A 16 12.74 1.80 0.45
N ILE A 17 11.43 1.94 0.59
CA ILE A 17 10.78 3.19 0.98
C ILE A 17 9.85 3.01 2.18
N TRP A 18 9.73 4.08 2.96
CA TRP A 18 8.76 4.17 4.05
C TRP A 18 7.56 4.98 3.60
N VAL A 19 6.38 4.38 3.70
CA VAL A 19 5.12 5.01 3.30
C VAL A 19 4.18 5.16 4.49
N GLU A 20 3.48 6.27 4.54
CA GLU A 20 2.40 6.53 5.50
C GLU A 20 1.08 6.10 4.87
N ALA A 21 0.35 5.18 5.49
CA ALA A 21 -0.93 4.71 4.95
C ALA A 21 -1.99 5.82 5.02
N ALA A 22 -2.71 6.04 3.92
CA ALA A 22 -3.89 6.91 3.92
C ALA A 22 -4.95 6.37 4.89
N GLY A 23 -5.79 7.26 5.43
CA GLY A 23 -6.83 6.88 6.40
C GLY A 23 -7.80 5.81 5.87
N SER A 24 -8.17 5.89 4.59
CA SER A 24 -9.03 4.90 3.91
C SER A 24 -8.36 3.54 3.77
N VAL A 25 -7.11 3.51 3.27
CA VAL A 25 -6.29 2.28 3.15
C VAL A 25 -6.12 1.60 4.49
N SER A 26 -5.85 2.40 5.52
CA SER A 26 -5.74 1.90 6.88
C SER A 26 -7.03 1.18 7.28
N GLN A 27 -8.22 1.73 7.00
CA GLN A 27 -9.50 1.10 7.31
C GLN A 27 -9.76 -0.18 6.49
N ASP A 28 -9.48 -0.18 5.18
CA ASP A 28 -9.71 -1.37 4.34
C ASP A 28 -8.85 -2.56 4.78
N ILE A 29 -7.57 -2.29 5.12
CA ILE A 29 -6.69 -3.32 5.66
C ILE A 29 -7.15 -3.79 7.03
N LEU A 30 -7.63 -2.88 7.89
CA LEU A 30 -8.19 -3.23 9.20
C LEU A 30 -9.45 -4.10 9.05
N HIS A 31 -10.35 -3.77 8.11
CA HIS A 31 -11.53 -4.57 7.80
C HIS A 31 -11.14 -5.98 7.33
N SER A 32 -10.12 -6.10 6.48
CA SER A 32 -9.68 -7.40 5.96
C SER A 32 -9.17 -8.35 7.05
N ILE A 33 -8.68 -7.83 8.19
CA ILE A 33 -8.25 -8.63 9.35
C ILE A 33 -9.36 -8.79 10.41
N GLY A 34 -10.61 -8.48 10.04
CA GLY A 34 -11.79 -8.65 10.90
C GLY A 34 -12.01 -7.51 11.90
N ILE A 35 -11.48 -6.31 11.63
CA ILE A 35 -11.64 -5.15 12.51
C ILE A 35 -12.66 -4.17 11.91
N GLU A 36 -13.84 -4.17 12.51
CA GLU A 36 -15.10 -3.62 11.99
C GLU A 36 -15.25 -2.09 12.12
N VAL A 37 -14.15 -1.33 12.10
CA VAL A 37 -14.00 0.11 12.46
C VAL A 37 -13.56 0.31 13.91
N MET A 38 -12.37 0.88 14.06
CA MET A 38 -11.83 1.28 15.35
C MET A 38 -11.36 2.73 15.28
N THR A 39 -11.67 3.51 16.32
CA THR A 39 -11.06 4.83 16.53
C THR A 39 -9.53 4.68 16.63
N GLU A 40 -8.75 5.68 16.21
CA GLU A 40 -7.27 5.61 16.23
C GLU A 40 -6.67 5.16 17.57
N SER A 41 -7.32 5.53 18.69
CA SER A 41 -6.96 5.10 20.04
C SER A 41 -7.13 3.59 20.24
N SER A 42 -8.19 3.03 19.69
CA SER A 42 -8.55 1.64 19.85
C SER A 42 -7.72 0.72 18.93
N ILE A 43 -7.32 1.20 17.74
CA ILE A 43 -6.36 0.52 16.84
C ILE A 43 -5.05 0.21 17.58
N ARG A 44 -4.47 1.20 18.27
CA ARG A 44 -3.21 1.03 19.03
C ARG A 44 -3.33 0.08 20.22
N ALA A 45 -4.49 0.06 20.88
CA ALA A 45 -4.69 -0.75 22.07
C ALA A 45 -4.95 -2.23 21.75
N LYS A 46 -5.53 -2.53 20.58
CA LYS A 46 -5.89 -3.90 20.19
C LYS A 46 -4.95 -4.54 19.16
N LEU A 47 -4.23 -3.77 18.36
CA LEU A 47 -3.33 -4.32 17.34
C LEU A 47 -1.89 -4.37 17.82
N THR A 48 -1.36 -5.57 17.98
CA THR A 48 0.09 -5.75 17.98
C THR A 48 0.62 -5.47 16.57
N LYS A 49 1.89 -5.07 16.43
CA LYS A 49 2.55 -4.88 15.12
C LYS A 49 2.44 -6.10 14.20
N GLU A 50 2.18 -7.28 14.76
CA GLU A 50 2.06 -8.54 14.05
C GLU A 50 0.69 -8.72 13.37
N GLN A 51 -0.37 -8.16 13.95
CA GLN A 51 -1.72 -8.22 13.39
C GLN A 51 -1.93 -7.16 12.30
N LEU A 52 -1.25 -6.03 12.42
CA LEU A 52 -1.38 -4.89 11.51
C LEU A 52 -0.66 -5.19 10.19
N GLY A 53 -1.43 -5.40 9.11
CA GLY A 53 -0.89 -5.73 7.80
C GLY A 53 -0.58 -7.22 7.59
N HIS A 54 -1.04 -8.13 8.45
CA HIS A 54 -0.86 -9.58 8.25
C HIS A 54 -1.31 -10.05 6.85
N ASN A 55 -2.39 -9.46 6.33
CA ASN A 55 -2.96 -9.81 5.03
C ASN A 55 -2.17 -9.28 3.82
N ILE A 56 -1.12 -8.48 4.03
CA ILE A 56 -0.30 -7.86 2.97
C ILE A 56 1.22 -7.98 3.24
N LYS A 57 1.63 -8.39 4.45
CA LYS A 57 3.02 -8.48 4.83
C LYS A 57 3.67 -9.66 4.12
N GLY A 58 4.81 -9.41 3.47
CA GLY A 58 5.53 -10.42 2.69
C GLY A 58 4.90 -10.73 1.33
N LYS A 59 3.88 -9.97 0.93
CA LYS A 59 3.17 -10.13 -0.33
C LYS A 59 3.70 -9.16 -1.37
N MET A 60 3.71 -9.58 -2.62
CA MET A 60 4.02 -8.70 -3.75
C MET A 60 2.74 -7.96 -4.15
N LEU A 61 2.77 -6.63 -4.09
CA LEU A 61 1.57 -5.81 -4.25
C LEU A 61 1.71 -4.89 -5.47
N TRP A 62 0.65 -4.78 -6.27
CA TRP A 62 0.44 -3.62 -7.11
C TRP A 62 -0.23 -2.53 -6.31
N CYS A 63 0.33 -1.33 -6.28
CA CYS A 63 -0.06 -0.35 -5.28
C CYS A 63 0.17 1.09 -5.77
N CYS A 64 -0.65 2.03 -5.30
CA CYS A 64 -0.53 3.46 -5.64
C CYS A 64 0.10 4.24 -4.50
N ILE A 65 1.17 4.99 -4.80
CA ILE A 65 1.90 5.81 -3.85
C ILE A 65 1.97 7.25 -4.36
N SER A 66 1.69 8.21 -3.48
CA SER A 66 1.86 9.64 -3.76
C SER A 66 3.12 10.16 -3.09
N VAL A 67 3.84 11.05 -3.77
CA VAL A 67 4.87 11.88 -3.14
C VAL A 67 4.20 13.14 -2.64
N LEU A 68 4.23 13.36 -1.32
CA LEU A 68 3.67 14.55 -0.69
C LEU A 68 4.65 15.72 -0.84
N GLY A 69 4.13 16.96 -0.81
CA GLY A 69 4.97 18.16 -0.83
C GLY A 69 5.95 18.27 0.35
N THR A 70 5.79 17.44 1.39
CA THR A 70 6.71 17.29 2.52
C THR A 70 7.89 16.36 2.23
N GLY A 71 7.95 15.74 1.05
CA GLY A 71 8.94 14.73 0.67
C GLY A 71 8.66 13.33 1.22
N LYS A 72 7.54 13.15 1.93
CA LYS A 72 7.08 11.84 2.41
C LYS A 72 6.28 11.11 1.34
N TYR A 73 6.26 9.78 1.44
CA TYR A 73 5.41 8.94 0.61
C TYR A 73 4.12 8.58 1.35
N GLN A 74 3.00 8.67 0.64
CA GLN A 74 1.70 8.22 1.13
C GLN A 74 1.24 7.00 0.35
N PHE A 75 0.80 5.97 1.06
CA PHE A 75 0.23 4.78 0.46
C PHE A 75 -1.29 4.91 0.30
N ASN A 76 -1.77 4.94 -0.95
CA ASN A 76 -3.14 5.34 -1.29
C ASN A 76 -4.09 4.19 -1.59
N SER A 77 -3.58 3.08 -2.14
CA SER A 77 -4.39 1.89 -2.42
C SER A 77 -3.54 0.69 -2.82
N VAL A 78 -4.03 -0.51 -2.52
CA VAL A 78 -3.60 -1.76 -3.16
C VAL A 78 -4.55 -2.00 -4.34
N LEU A 79 -4.01 -2.17 -5.54
CA LEU A 79 -4.80 -2.48 -6.73
C LEU A 79 -4.83 -3.99 -7.03
N MET A 80 -3.75 -4.70 -6.70
CA MET A 80 -3.63 -6.14 -6.93
C MET A 80 -2.68 -6.78 -5.90
N ASP A 81 -2.95 -8.03 -5.56
CA ASP A 81 -2.11 -8.88 -4.74
C ASP A 81 -1.58 -10.05 -5.60
N TYR A 82 -0.26 -10.17 -5.72
CA TYR A 82 0.45 -11.23 -6.46
C TYR A 82 1.09 -12.27 -5.52
N SER A 83 0.49 -12.48 -4.35
CA SER A 83 0.95 -13.46 -3.34
C SER A 83 1.02 -14.91 -3.83
N ASP A 84 0.33 -15.24 -4.91
CA ASP A 84 0.41 -16.55 -5.56
C ASP A 84 1.76 -16.80 -6.26
N GLY A 85 2.66 -15.81 -6.22
CA GLY A 85 4.04 -15.94 -6.67
C GLY A 85 4.25 -15.67 -8.15
N SER A 86 3.22 -15.20 -8.86
CA SER A 86 3.36 -14.92 -10.29
C SER A 86 4.02 -13.56 -10.54
N ARG A 87 5.34 -13.51 -10.29
CA ARG A 87 6.19 -12.35 -10.59
C ARG A 87 6.09 -11.93 -12.06
N SER A 88 5.84 -12.89 -12.95
CA SER A 88 5.59 -12.68 -14.38
C SER A 88 4.27 -11.95 -14.66
N LEU A 89 3.19 -12.26 -13.92
CA LEU A 89 1.93 -11.51 -14.04
C LEU A 89 2.10 -10.07 -13.55
N ALA A 90 2.76 -9.87 -12.40
CA ALA A 90 3.04 -8.54 -11.89
C ALA A 90 3.85 -7.69 -12.89
N GLN A 91 4.85 -8.28 -13.55
CA GLN A 91 5.63 -7.61 -14.59
C GLN A 91 4.81 -7.32 -15.86
N ALA A 92 3.95 -8.25 -16.27
CA ALA A 92 3.10 -8.07 -17.46
C ALA A 92 2.09 -6.93 -17.27
N ASP A 93 1.43 -6.88 -16.11
CA ASP A 93 0.51 -5.79 -15.76
C ASP A 93 1.24 -4.45 -15.68
N CYS A 94 2.47 -4.45 -15.14
CA CYS A 94 3.33 -3.26 -15.13
C CYS A 94 3.57 -2.71 -16.51
N HIS A 95 4.04 -3.58 -17.40
CA HIS A 95 4.40 -3.22 -18.76
C HIS A 95 3.20 -2.73 -19.56
N LYS A 96 2.03 -3.36 -19.38
CA LYS A 96 0.79 -2.95 -20.03
C LYS A 96 0.39 -1.53 -19.61
N MET A 97 0.40 -1.24 -18.31
CA MET A 97 -0.02 0.06 -17.81
C MET A 97 0.97 1.19 -18.17
N LEU A 98 2.28 0.91 -18.17
CA LEU A 98 3.29 1.86 -18.66
C LEU A 98 3.02 2.25 -20.12
N LYS A 99 2.70 1.28 -20.98
CA LYS A 99 2.31 1.55 -22.37
C LYS A 99 1.05 2.39 -22.48
N GLU A 100 0.02 2.11 -21.68
CA GLU A 100 -1.21 2.89 -21.68
C GLU A 100 -0.98 4.34 -21.23
N LEU A 101 -0.12 4.55 -20.23
CA LEU A 101 0.26 5.89 -19.76
C LEU A 101 1.06 6.64 -20.82
N GLN A 102 2.03 5.98 -21.47
CA GLN A 102 2.82 6.57 -22.55
C GLN A 102 1.94 6.97 -23.74
N SER A 103 1.04 6.08 -24.16
CA SER A 103 0.09 6.34 -25.25
C SER A 103 -0.81 7.55 -24.95
N LYS A 104 -1.28 7.72 -23.71
CA LYS A 104 -2.10 8.87 -23.28
C LYS A 104 -1.33 10.19 -23.26
N CYS A 105 -0.01 10.15 -23.08
CA CYS A 105 0.83 11.34 -23.14
C CYS A 105 1.18 11.74 -24.58
N GLU A 106 1.24 10.79 -25.52
CA GLU A 106 1.53 11.07 -26.94
C GLU A 106 0.33 11.66 -27.70
N HIS A 107 -0.89 11.54 -27.16
CA HIS A 107 -2.12 12.07 -27.76
C HIS A 107 -2.61 13.37 -27.10
N ARG A 108 -1.74 14.07 -26.35
CA ARG A 108 -1.98 15.40 -25.77
C ARG A 108 -1.02 16.42 -26.37
#